data_AF-U6D2Z8-F1
#
_entry.id   AF-U6D2Z8-F1
#
_cell.length_a   1.000
_cell.length_b   1.000
_cell.length_c   1.000
_cell.angle_alpha   90.00
_cell.angle_beta   90.00
_cell.angle_gamma   90.00
#
_symmetry.space_group_name_H-M   'P 1'
#
loop_
_entity.id
_entity.type
_entity.pdbx_description
1 polymer ?
#
loop_
_entity_poly.entity_id
_entity_poly.type
_entity_poly.pdbx_seq_one_letter_code
_entity_poly.pdbx_strand_id
1 'polypeptide(L)'
;YLREGGRGRGSVSRAVLSTGRGPYLRTETGGETKPPGATFFCVIFLLFPNSPSHPHCNRIKKWCCFNNKGLEDQGGSKRRFLSTWPCDPLLRAGSLSSNFGFWLQNFWRFIFRKNLPPTSLCQTDFAVLGLGDSSYAKFNFVAKKLHRRLLQLGGRALLPVCLGNDQHELGPDAAIDPWLHDLWEKVLALYPVPLDLGVIPAGVPLPPKFTVHFLPEAPMMRSEEQPGAGTDPPGPPSEQRPFLAPMVSNERVTGPSHFQDVRLIEFDITGSGLSFVAGDVVLILPENPASHTQQFCQVLGLDPDQTFTLLPQEPGVPCPARLPQPCSVRHLVSHYLDIASVPRRSFFELLACLSPHELEREKLLYFSSPQGQEELYAYCNRPRRTILEVLCDFPHTAGAIPADYLLDLIPPMRPRAFSIASSLL
;
A
#
# COMPACT_ATOMS: atom_id res chain seq x y z
N TYR A 1 47.40 24.06 -27.54
CA TYR A 1 47.47 24.17 -29.00
C TYR A 1 46.30 23.39 -29.59
N LEU A 2 45.47 24.11 -30.36
CA LEU A 2 44.25 23.72 -31.06
C LEU A 2 43.02 23.29 -30.24
N ARG A 3 41.90 23.87 -30.68
CA ARG A 3 40.60 24.10 -30.04
C ARG A 3 39.57 23.81 -31.12
N GLU A 4 38.54 23.03 -30.79
CA GLU A 4 37.18 22.97 -31.36
C GLU A 4 36.54 21.69 -30.77
N GLY A 5 35.31 21.61 -30.26
CA GLY A 5 34.20 22.53 -30.12
C GLY A 5 32.97 21.69 -29.75
N GLY A 6 32.42 21.93 -28.55
CA GLY A 6 31.05 21.64 -28.08
C GLY A 6 30.30 20.34 -28.46
N ARG A 7 29.94 19.57 -27.43
CA ARG A 7 28.55 19.14 -27.15
C ARG A 7 28.44 18.78 -25.66
N GLY A 8 27.36 19.24 -25.04
CA GLY A 8 27.16 19.23 -23.58
C GLY A 8 27.19 17.83 -22.97
N ARG A 9 27.73 17.74 -21.76
CA ARG A 9 27.59 16.55 -20.91
C ARG A 9 26.13 16.48 -20.45
N GLY A 10 25.32 15.72 -21.19
CA GLY A 10 24.02 15.26 -20.71
C GLY A 10 24.23 14.11 -19.73
N SER A 11 23.56 14.16 -18.59
CA SER A 11 23.56 13.07 -17.61
C SER A 11 22.62 11.97 -18.11
N VAL A 12 23.16 10.83 -18.55
CA VAL A 12 22.38 9.69 -19.07
C VAL A 12 22.31 8.59 -18.01
N SER A 13 21.11 8.10 -17.72
CA SER A 13 20.88 6.97 -16.79
C SER A 13 20.42 5.72 -17.55
N ARG A 14 21.02 4.56 -17.24
CA ARG A 14 20.65 3.24 -17.81
C ARG A 14 19.88 2.40 -16.80
N ALA A 15 18.82 1.72 -17.23
CA ALA A 15 18.11 0.71 -16.46
C ALA A 15 17.89 -0.56 -17.31
N VAL A 16 17.94 -1.73 -16.69
CA VAL A 16 17.69 -3.02 -17.37
C VAL A 16 16.29 -3.53 -17.01
N LEU A 17 15.43 -3.73 -18.01
CA LEU A 17 14.08 -4.29 -17.86
C LEU A 17 14.03 -5.71 -18.42
N SER A 18 13.35 -6.62 -17.74
CA SER A 18 13.01 -7.95 -18.28
C SER A 18 11.49 -8.09 -18.37
N THR A 19 10.99 -8.50 -19.53
CA THR A 19 9.57 -8.80 -19.75
C THR A 19 9.43 -10.25 -20.19
N GLY A 20 8.93 -11.11 -19.31
CA GLY A 20 8.61 -12.50 -19.63
C GLY A 20 7.39 -13.00 -18.86
N ARG A 21 6.31 -13.31 -19.59
CA ARG A 21 5.19 -14.17 -19.16
C ARG A 21 5.47 -15.59 -19.69
N GLY A 22 5.51 -16.60 -18.83
CA GLY A 22 5.61 -18.02 -19.23
C GLY A 22 6.36 -18.90 -18.22
N PRO A 23 5.97 -20.18 -18.05
CA PRO A 23 6.22 -20.97 -16.85
C PRO A 23 7.64 -21.52 -16.85
N TYR A 24 8.35 -21.43 -15.73
CA TYR A 24 9.62 -22.14 -15.59
C TYR A 24 9.74 -22.88 -14.27
N LEU A 25 9.93 -24.18 -14.47
CA LEU A 25 10.41 -25.18 -13.55
C LEU A 25 11.73 -24.76 -12.90
N ARG A 26 11.88 -25.22 -11.67
CA ARG A 26 13.05 -25.11 -10.79
C ARG A 26 14.31 -25.53 -11.55
N THR A 27 15.25 -24.60 -11.72
CA THR A 27 16.64 -24.92 -12.05
C THR A 27 17.50 -24.51 -10.85
N GLU A 28 18.14 -25.52 -10.25
CA GLU A 28 19.22 -25.33 -9.30
C GLU A 28 20.44 -24.80 -10.05
N THR A 29 20.98 -23.66 -9.60
CA THR A 29 22.40 -23.25 -9.54
C THR A 29 22.53 -21.74 -9.73
N GLY A 30 23.26 -21.09 -8.84
CA GLY A 30 23.62 -19.67 -8.93
C GLY A 30 23.22 -18.88 -7.69
N GLY A 31 24.14 -18.78 -6.73
CA GLY A 31 23.94 -17.98 -5.53
C GLY A 31 23.86 -16.50 -5.86
N GLU A 32 22.66 -15.93 -5.78
CA GLU A 32 22.46 -14.48 -5.72
C GLU A 32 22.79 -13.97 -4.32
N THR A 33 23.89 -13.24 -4.19
CA THR A 33 24.14 -12.38 -3.04
C THR A 33 23.17 -11.19 -3.11
N LYS A 34 22.03 -11.31 -2.43
CA LYS A 34 21.06 -10.22 -2.23
C LYS A 34 21.73 -9.02 -1.54
N PRO A 35 21.40 -7.77 -1.92
CA PRO A 35 21.99 -6.58 -1.32
C PRO A 35 21.65 -6.47 0.17
N PRO A 36 22.59 -6.02 1.02
CA PRO A 36 22.34 -5.83 2.44
C PRO A 36 21.64 -4.49 2.67
N GLY A 37 20.39 -4.52 3.13
CA GLY A 37 19.81 -3.38 3.83
C GLY A 37 18.52 -2.83 3.26
N ALA A 38 17.40 -3.48 3.60
CA ALA A 38 16.14 -2.84 3.98
C ALA A 38 15.17 -3.91 4.48
N THR A 39 15.41 -4.47 5.66
CA THR A 39 14.43 -5.36 6.32
C THR A 39 13.40 -4.51 7.07
N PHE A 40 12.53 -3.81 6.35
CA PHE A 40 11.29 -3.28 6.93
C PHE A 40 10.13 -4.17 6.53
N PHE A 41 9.94 -5.23 7.29
CA PHE A 41 8.65 -5.88 7.32
C PHE A 41 7.80 -5.21 8.40
N CYS A 42 6.56 -4.88 8.04
CA CYS A 42 5.66 -4.06 8.85
C CYS A 42 5.41 -4.73 10.22
N VAL A 43 5.44 -3.90 11.27
CA VAL A 43 5.13 -4.32 12.63
C VAL A 43 3.94 -3.50 13.10
N ILE A 44 2.84 -4.18 13.38
CA ILE A 44 1.66 -3.56 13.98
C ILE A 44 1.77 -3.79 15.48
N PHE A 45 1.76 -2.70 16.24
CA PHE A 45 1.72 -2.77 17.70
C PHE A 45 0.59 -1.90 18.22
N LEU A 46 -0.19 -2.46 19.12
CA LEU A 46 -1.34 -1.80 19.73
C LEU A 46 -1.02 -1.59 21.20
N LEU A 47 -1.29 -0.38 21.71
CA LEU A 47 -1.15 -0.06 23.13
C LEU A 47 -2.53 0.22 23.73
N PHE A 48 -2.83 -0.43 24.84
CA PHE A 48 -4.05 -0.20 25.60
C PHE A 48 -3.68 0.33 26.99
N PRO A 49 -4.20 1.50 27.39
CA PRO A 49 -3.90 2.07 28.71
C PRO A 49 -4.66 1.34 29.81
N ASN A 50 -3.95 0.93 30.86
CA ASN A 50 -4.53 0.17 31.98
C ASN A 50 -5.36 1.04 32.94
N SER A 51 -5.37 2.37 32.77
CA SER A 51 -6.18 3.31 33.57
C SER A 51 -6.41 4.64 32.83
N PRO A 52 -7.61 5.23 32.90
CA PRO A 52 -7.92 6.50 32.24
C PRO A 52 -7.31 7.77 32.89
N SER A 53 -6.61 7.68 34.03
CA SER A 53 -6.32 8.87 34.87
C SER A 53 -4.87 8.99 35.39
N HIS A 54 -3.85 9.08 34.52
CA HIS A 54 -2.49 9.46 34.98
C HIS A 54 -1.70 10.36 33.98
N PRO A 55 -1.15 11.51 34.43
CA PRO A 55 -0.57 12.56 33.57
C PRO A 55 0.80 12.24 32.93
N HIS A 56 1.55 11.26 33.43
CA HIS A 56 2.86 10.89 32.86
C HIS A 56 2.80 9.97 31.63
N CYS A 57 1.63 9.39 31.32
CA CYS A 57 1.43 8.52 30.15
C CYS A 57 1.33 9.30 28.82
N ASN A 58 1.23 10.64 28.87
CA ASN A 58 0.86 11.47 27.72
C ASN A 58 1.96 11.68 26.66
N ARG A 59 3.25 11.41 26.95
CA ARG A 59 4.32 11.53 25.94
C ARG A 59 4.44 10.33 25.00
N ILE A 60 4.11 9.11 25.47
CA ILE A 60 4.09 7.89 24.65
C ILE A 60 2.73 7.72 23.94
N LYS A 61 1.63 8.13 24.60
CA LYS A 61 0.29 8.22 23.97
C LYS A 61 0.29 9.11 22.72
N LYS A 62 1.10 10.18 22.69
CA LYS A 62 1.29 11.06 21.52
C LYS A 62 1.95 10.39 20.31
N TRP A 63 2.48 9.18 20.42
CA TRP A 63 3.06 8.44 19.29
C TRP A 63 2.17 7.30 18.82
N CYS A 64 1.32 6.76 19.71
CA CYS A 64 0.41 5.66 19.39
C CYS A 64 -0.96 6.10 18.85
N CYS A 65 -1.29 7.39 18.98
CA CYS A 65 -2.44 8.00 18.34
C CYS A 65 -1.98 9.19 17.51
N PHE A 66 -1.42 8.94 16.33
CA PHE A 66 -1.33 9.95 15.27
C PHE A 66 -2.00 9.43 14.00
N ASN A 67 -3.31 9.19 14.15
CA ASN A 67 -4.27 9.42 13.09
C ASN A 67 -5.41 10.34 13.61
N ASN A 68 -5.16 11.11 14.68
CA ASN A 68 -6.19 11.94 15.28
C ASN A 68 -5.58 13.19 15.94
N LYS A 69 -5.12 14.14 15.11
CA LYS A 69 -4.88 15.53 15.52
C LYS A 69 -5.79 16.44 14.69
N GLY A 70 -6.95 16.73 15.25
CA GLY A 70 -7.91 17.67 14.70
C GLY A 70 -9.16 17.78 15.56
N LEU A 71 -9.00 17.94 16.88
CA LEU A 71 -10.12 18.22 17.79
C LEU A 71 -9.67 19.26 18.83
N GLU A 72 -9.61 20.51 18.40
CA GLU A 72 -9.91 21.64 19.29
C GLU A 72 -11.37 22.04 19.04
N ASP A 73 -12.19 21.69 20.03
CA ASP A 73 -13.35 22.40 20.55
C ASP A 73 -14.08 23.37 19.62
N GLN A 74 -15.18 22.93 18.98
CA GLN A 74 -16.41 23.74 18.82
C GLN A 74 -17.65 22.83 18.84
N GLY A 75 -18.65 23.23 19.63
CA GLY A 75 -19.82 22.44 20.00
C GLY A 75 -20.74 22.05 18.83
N GLY A 76 -21.20 20.80 18.88
CA GLY A 76 -22.27 20.28 18.04
C GLY A 76 -22.40 18.76 18.15
N SER A 77 -23.51 18.29 18.74
CA SER A 77 -24.05 16.92 18.76
C SER A 77 -23.05 15.74 18.71
N LYS A 78 -22.78 15.15 19.88
CA LYS A 78 -21.89 13.98 20.07
C LYS A 78 -22.47 12.71 19.43
N ARG A 79 -22.06 12.36 18.21
CA ARG A 79 -21.97 10.96 17.76
C ARG A 79 -20.55 10.48 18.01
N ARG A 80 -20.34 9.74 19.11
CA ARG A 80 -19.06 9.09 19.39
C ARG A 80 -18.99 7.79 18.60
N PHE A 81 -18.43 7.85 17.41
CA PHE A 81 -17.93 6.67 16.74
C PHE A 81 -16.73 6.16 17.54
N LEU A 82 -16.91 5.10 18.33
CA LEU A 82 -15.81 4.17 18.56
C LEU A 82 -15.59 3.50 17.20
N SER A 83 -14.73 4.12 16.38
CA SER A 83 -14.25 3.51 15.15
C SER A 83 -13.69 2.14 15.51
N THR A 84 -14.48 1.11 15.23
CA THR A 84 -13.98 -0.24 15.01
C THR A 84 -12.88 -0.08 13.98
N TRP A 85 -11.63 -0.27 14.40
CA TRP A 85 -10.54 -0.43 13.46
C TRP A 85 -10.99 -1.53 12.50
N PRO A 86 -11.06 -1.30 11.18
CA PRO A 86 -11.27 -2.39 10.27
C PRO A 86 -10.20 -3.45 10.55
N CYS A 87 -10.61 -4.71 10.69
CA CYS A 87 -9.74 -5.87 10.54
C CYS A 87 -9.26 -5.96 9.09
N ASP A 88 -8.62 -4.89 8.63
CA ASP A 88 -7.98 -4.80 7.34
C ASP A 88 -6.47 -4.77 7.62
N PRO A 89 -5.74 -5.88 7.38
CA PRO A 89 -4.28 -5.90 7.42
C PRO A 89 -3.63 -4.91 6.44
N LEU A 90 -4.43 -4.17 5.65
CA LEU A 90 -4.04 -3.14 4.70
C LEU A 90 -3.81 -1.75 5.30
N LEU A 91 -3.31 -1.65 6.54
CA LEU A 91 -2.28 -0.63 6.83
C LEU A 91 -0.97 -1.01 6.14
N ARG A 92 -1.02 -1.22 4.81
CA ARG A 92 0.16 -1.13 3.97
C ARG A 92 0.36 0.35 3.68
N ALA A 93 1.59 0.80 3.89
CA ALA A 93 2.13 2.11 3.56
C ALA A 93 1.92 2.49 2.08
N GLY A 94 0.68 2.75 1.70
CA GLY A 94 0.21 3.05 0.35
C GLY A 94 -0.32 4.48 0.28
N SER A 95 0.46 5.43 0.81
CA SER A 95 0.42 6.89 0.55
C SER A 95 1.30 7.66 1.54
N LEU A 96 1.73 7.00 2.63
CA LEU A 96 2.60 7.55 3.69
C LEU A 96 4.09 7.19 3.54
N SER A 97 4.56 6.75 2.37
CA SER A 97 5.88 6.07 2.23
C SER A 97 7.07 6.88 2.77
N SER A 98 7.09 8.20 2.61
CA SER A 98 8.17 9.04 3.15
C SER A 98 8.03 9.29 4.66
N ASN A 99 6.81 9.52 5.15
CA ASN A 99 6.57 9.87 6.55
C ASN A 99 6.55 8.66 7.47
N PHE A 100 5.95 7.52 7.08
CA PHE A 100 5.86 6.33 7.92
C PHE A 100 7.26 5.75 8.22
N GLY A 101 8.15 5.71 7.22
CA GLY A 101 9.55 5.32 7.42
C GLY A 101 10.26 6.21 8.42
N PHE A 102 10.07 7.53 8.31
CA PHE A 102 10.63 8.52 9.25
C PHE A 102 10.06 8.35 10.68
N TRP A 103 8.75 8.17 10.82
CA TRP A 103 8.08 7.95 12.11
C TRP A 103 8.56 6.65 12.78
N LEU A 104 8.62 5.55 12.04
CA LEU A 104 9.09 4.27 12.57
C LEU A 104 10.57 4.35 12.98
N GLN A 105 11.41 5.05 12.21
CA GLN A 105 12.81 5.28 12.59
C GLN A 105 12.94 6.09 13.88
N ASN A 106 12.15 7.14 14.05
CA ASN A 106 12.18 7.95 15.27
C ASN A 106 11.64 7.18 16.49
N PHE A 107 10.52 6.46 16.32
CA PHE A 107 10.00 5.57 17.35
C PHE A 107 11.04 4.51 17.74
N TRP A 108 11.66 3.86 16.76
CA TRP A 108 12.69 2.85 16.99
C TRP A 108 13.90 3.43 17.73
N ARG A 109 14.40 4.60 17.29
CA ARG A 109 15.48 5.32 17.99
C ARG A 109 15.09 5.66 19.41
N PHE A 110 13.84 6.03 19.67
CA PHE A 110 13.35 6.39 20.99
C PHE A 110 13.20 5.17 21.91
N ILE A 111 12.47 4.13 21.50
CA ILE A 111 12.12 2.99 22.35
C ILE A 111 13.35 2.12 22.73
N PHE A 112 14.39 2.16 21.90
CA PHE A 112 15.67 1.48 22.15
C PHE A 112 16.71 2.34 22.87
N ARG A 113 16.35 3.54 23.35
CA ARG A 113 17.25 4.32 24.22
C ARG A 113 17.55 3.55 25.51
N LYS A 114 18.82 3.42 25.85
CA LYS A 114 19.30 2.63 27.02
C LYS A 114 18.87 3.22 28.37
N ASN A 115 18.62 4.53 28.43
CA ASN A 115 18.28 5.27 29.64
C ASN A 115 16.79 5.26 29.99
N LEU A 116 15.95 4.53 29.25
CA LEU A 116 14.54 4.39 29.61
C LEU A 116 14.39 3.46 30.83
N PRO A 117 13.71 3.90 31.91
CA PRO A 117 13.45 3.07 33.07
C PRO A 117 12.67 1.79 32.70
N PRO A 118 12.89 0.67 33.41
CA PRO A 118 12.18 -0.59 33.18
C PRO A 118 10.69 -0.54 33.55
N THR A 119 10.22 0.57 34.12
CA THR A 119 8.81 0.83 34.46
C THR A 119 8.12 1.76 33.44
N SER A 120 8.80 2.16 32.37
CA SER A 120 8.30 3.16 31.42
C SER A 120 6.93 2.81 30.79
N LEU A 121 6.60 1.51 30.71
CA LEU A 121 5.38 0.97 30.12
C LEU A 121 4.58 0.09 31.11
N CYS A 122 4.80 0.20 32.42
CA CYS A 122 4.17 -0.68 33.42
C CYS A 122 2.62 -0.63 33.47
N GLN A 123 2.01 0.41 32.90
CA GLN A 123 0.56 0.59 32.82
C GLN A 123 0.03 0.45 31.39
N THR A 124 0.75 -0.30 30.56
CA THR A 124 0.43 -0.43 29.14
C THR A 124 0.36 -1.90 28.75
N ASP A 125 -0.83 -2.29 28.32
CA ASP A 125 -1.05 -3.54 27.64
C ASP A 125 -0.65 -3.40 26.18
N PHE A 126 -0.04 -4.44 25.60
CA PHE A 126 0.37 -4.40 24.21
C PHE A 126 0.23 -5.73 23.48
N ALA A 127 0.10 -5.65 22.16
CA ALA A 127 0.17 -6.78 21.25
C ALA A 127 1.12 -6.44 20.10
N VAL A 128 1.86 -7.43 19.57
CA VAL A 128 2.80 -7.24 18.46
C VAL A 128 2.52 -8.29 17.38
N LEU A 129 2.24 -7.81 16.17
CA LEU A 129 2.15 -8.61 14.96
C LEU A 129 3.31 -8.24 14.04
N GLY A 130 4.11 -9.25 13.71
CA GLY A 130 5.19 -9.14 12.75
C GLY A 130 4.79 -9.76 11.43
N LEU A 131 4.97 -9.00 10.36
CA LEU A 131 5.03 -9.56 9.01
C LEU A 131 6.48 -9.94 8.73
N GLY A 132 6.71 -11.05 8.03
CA GLY A 132 8.06 -11.48 7.71
C GLY A 132 8.06 -12.55 6.63
N ASP A 133 9.26 -12.87 6.16
CA ASP A 133 9.48 -13.89 5.16
C ASP A 133 10.57 -14.83 5.67
N SER A 134 10.24 -16.12 5.80
CA SER A 134 11.13 -17.15 6.34
C SER A 134 12.30 -17.52 5.42
N SER A 135 12.28 -17.10 4.14
CA SER A 135 13.44 -17.23 3.23
C SER A 135 14.59 -16.31 3.64
N TYR A 136 14.35 -15.28 4.45
CA TYR A 136 15.38 -14.40 4.99
C TYR A 136 15.92 -14.94 6.31
N ALA A 137 17.26 -14.90 6.48
CA ALA A 137 17.95 -15.37 7.67
C ALA A 137 17.43 -14.76 9.00
N LYS A 138 16.89 -13.53 8.95
CA LYS A 138 16.36 -12.80 10.10
C LYS A 138 14.82 -12.77 10.12
N PHE A 139 14.18 -13.93 10.04
CA PHE A 139 12.73 -14.07 10.06
C PHE A 139 12.07 -13.37 11.27
N ASN A 140 11.21 -12.38 10.98
CA ASN A 140 10.47 -11.58 11.96
C ASN A 140 11.35 -10.92 13.06
N PHE A 141 12.62 -10.64 12.75
CA PHE A 141 13.57 -10.14 13.75
C PHE A 141 13.12 -8.83 14.42
N VAL A 142 12.55 -7.90 13.63
CA VAL A 142 12.08 -6.59 14.12
C VAL A 142 10.96 -6.77 15.15
N ALA A 143 9.93 -7.56 14.83
CA ALA A 143 8.82 -7.85 15.74
C ALA A 143 9.28 -8.55 17.02
N LYS A 144 10.12 -9.59 16.90
CA LYS A 144 10.72 -10.31 18.05
C LYS A 144 11.56 -9.40 18.94
N LYS A 145 12.28 -8.44 18.35
CA LYS A 145 13.11 -7.49 19.08
C LYS A 145 12.26 -6.42 19.76
N LEU A 146 11.23 -5.91 19.10
CA LEU A 146 10.28 -4.95 19.68
C LEU A 146 9.51 -5.56 20.86
N HIS A 147 8.93 -6.74 20.68
CA HIS A 147 8.17 -7.43 21.73
C HIS A 147 9.01 -7.60 23.01
N ARG A 148 10.25 -8.11 22.88
CA ARG A 148 11.19 -8.23 24.02
C ARG A 148 11.49 -6.88 24.66
N ARG A 149 11.65 -5.82 23.87
CA ARG A 149 11.93 -4.48 24.40
C ARG A 149 10.75 -3.91 25.17
N LEU A 150 9.51 -4.12 24.71
CA LEU A 150 8.32 -3.66 25.40
C LEU A 150 8.14 -4.38 26.76
N LEU A 151 8.41 -5.69 26.82
CA LEU A 151 8.46 -6.44 28.09
C LEU A 151 9.52 -5.88 29.05
N GLN A 152 10.74 -5.59 28.55
CA GLN A 152 11.82 -5.01 29.37
C GLN A 152 11.49 -3.63 29.95
N LEU A 153 10.59 -2.89 29.30
CA LEU A 153 10.11 -1.58 29.74
C LEU A 153 8.88 -1.68 30.65
N GLY A 154 8.47 -2.89 31.03
CA GLY A 154 7.37 -3.15 31.96
C GLY A 154 6.00 -3.33 31.29
N GLY A 155 5.92 -3.27 29.95
CA GLY A 155 4.67 -3.50 29.23
C GLY A 155 4.12 -4.90 29.48
N ARG A 156 2.80 -5.04 29.52
CA ARG A 156 2.11 -6.33 29.66
C ARG A 156 1.65 -6.82 28.29
N ALA A 157 2.21 -7.92 27.80
CA ALA A 157 1.77 -8.49 26.54
C ALA A 157 0.39 -9.16 26.69
N LEU A 158 -0.58 -8.80 25.85
CA LEU A 158 -1.90 -9.45 25.80
C LEU A 158 -1.81 -10.86 25.20
N LEU A 159 -0.95 -11.01 24.19
CA LEU A 159 -0.71 -12.25 23.48
C LEU A 159 0.79 -12.43 23.19
N PRO A 160 1.22 -13.68 22.92
CA PRO A 160 2.48 -13.94 22.25
C PRO A 160 2.59 -13.15 20.94
N VAL A 161 3.81 -12.84 20.52
CA VAL A 161 4.06 -12.17 19.24
C VAL A 161 3.54 -13.01 18.07
N CYS A 162 2.72 -12.42 17.19
CA CYS A 162 2.34 -13.06 15.93
C CYS A 162 3.48 -12.94 14.92
N LEU A 163 3.77 -14.03 14.21
CA LEU A 163 4.85 -14.14 13.24
C LEU A 163 4.30 -14.55 11.88
N GLY A 164 3.68 -13.61 11.17
CA GLY A 164 3.21 -13.81 9.80
C GLY A 164 4.38 -14.18 8.87
N ASN A 165 4.17 -15.19 8.02
CA ASN A 165 5.17 -15.73 7.11
C ASN A 165 4.68 -15.69 5.65
N ASP A 166 5.32 -14.88 4.82
CA ASP A 166 5.00 -14.74 3.40
C ASP A 166 5.27 -16.03 2.59
N GLN A 167 6.09 -16.95 3.11
CA GLN A 167 6.40 -18.24 2.46
C GLN A 167 5.44 -19.37 2.85
N HIS A 168 4.48 -19.12 3.74
CA HIS A 168 3.47 -20.13 4.07
C HIS A 168 2.50 -20.29 2.89
N GLU A 169 1.92 -21.48 2.70
CA GLU A 169 1.01 -21.76 1.57
C GLU A 169 -0.21 -20.81 1.57
N LEU A 170 -0.74 -20.55 2.76
CA LEU A 170 -1.81 -19.58 3.02
C LEU A 170 -1.30 -18.15 3.28
N GLY A 171 -0.02 -17.88 2.99
CA GLY A 171 0.63 -16.60 3.26
C GLY A 171 0.67 -16.22 4.75
N PRO A 172 0.85 -14.92 5.07
CA PRO A 172 0.95 -14.47 6.45
C PRO A 172 -0.35 -14.67 7.25
N ASP A 173 -1.49 -14.74 6.56
CA ASP A 173 -2.83 -14.81 7.16
C ASP A 173 -3.03 -16.10 7.98
N ALA A 174 -2.30 -17.18 7.64
CA ALA A 174 -2.26 -18.42 8.41
C ALA A 174 -1.97 -18.22 9.90
N ALA A 175 -1.09 -17.26 10.22
CA ALA A 175 -0.73 -16.93 11.60
C ALA A 175 -1.55 -15.75 12.15
N ILE A 176 -2.06 -14.89 11.27
CA ILE A 176 -2.74 -13.65 11.65
C ILE A 176 -4.19 -13.90 12.03
N ASP A 177 -4.93 -14.69 11.25
CA ASP A 177 -6.36 -14.93 11.48
C ASP A 177 -6.66 -15.50 12.88
N PRO A 178 -6.07 -16.64 13.30
CA PRO A 178 -6.31 -17.17 14.64
C PRO A 178 -5.81 -16.20 15.73
N TRP A 179 -4.70 -15.50 15.47
CA TRP A 179 -4.15 -14.55 16.43
C TRP A 179 -5.03 -13.30 16.61
N LEU A 180 -5.65 -12.80 15.53
CA LEU A 180 -6.61 -11.69 15.59
C LEU A 180 -7.87 -12.09 16.34
N HIS A 181 -8.37 -13.32 16.12
CA HIS A 181 -9.48 -13.86 16.89
C HIS A 181 -9.19 -13.83 18.40
N ASP A 182 -8.06 -14.42 18.81
CA ASP A 182 -7.64 -14.45 20.22
C ASP A 182 -7.38 -13.05 20.78
N LEU A 183 -6.91 -12.12 19.95
CA LEU A 183 -6.65 -10.74 20.34
C LEU A 183 -7.97 -10.05 20.67
N TRP A 184 -8.95 -10.16 19.80
CA TRP A 184 -10.25 -9.52 19.99
C TRP A 184 -10.99 -10.12 21.17
N GLU A 185 -10.93 -11.43 21.38
CA GLU A 185 -11.49 -12.06 22.59
C GLU A 185 -10.93 -11.43 23.86
N LYS A 186 -9.60 -11.27 23.95
CA LYS A 186 -8.95 -10.64 25.11
C LYS A 186 -9.25 -9.15 25.23
N VAL A 187 -9.23 -8.42 24.12
CA VAL A 187 -9.48 -6.97 24.12
C VAL A 187 -10.91 -6.69 24.55
N LEU A 188 -11.90 -7.44 24.03
CA LEU A 188 -13.31 -7.27 24.39
C LEU A 188 -13.59 -7.69 25.83
N ALA A 189 -12.87 -8.68 26.37
CA ALA A 189 -12.96 -9.05 27.78
C ALA A 189 -12.42 -7.95 28.73
N LEU A 190 -11.36 -7.22 28.33
CA LEU A 190 -10.78 -6.14 29.10
C LEU A 190 -11.49 -4.79 28.90
N TYR A 191 -11.99 -4.56 27.69
CA TYR A 191 -12.60 -3.32 27.23
C TYR A 191 -13.91 -3.64 26.47
N PRO A 192 -14.98 -3.98 27.21
CA PRO A 192 -16.25 -4.34 26.59
C PRO A 192 -16.83 -3.19 25.78
N VAL A 193 -17.53 -3.52 24.68
CA VAL A 193 -18.20 -2.53 23.83
C VAL A 193 -19.28 -1.81 24.65
N PRO A 194 -19.32 -0.47 24.63
CA PRO A 194 -20.41 0.28 25.26
C PRO A 194 -21.78 -0.14 24.73
N LEU A 195 -22.79 -0.19 25.61
CA LEU A 195 -24.14 -0.68 25.29
C LEU A 195 -24.86 0.14 24.20
N ASP A 196 -24.42 1.36 23.95
CA ASP A 196 -24.94 2.28 22.94
C ASP A 196 -24.36 2.06 21.53
N LEU A 197 -23.44 1.12 21.36
CA LEU A 197 -22.82 0.80 20.08
C LEU A 197 -23.18 -0.61 19.62
N GLY A 198 -23.89 -0.69 18.50
CA GLY A 198 -24.19 -1.95 17.83
C GLY A 198 -22.98 -2.50 17.08
N VAL A 199 -22.82 -3.83 17.08
CA VAL A 199 -21.85 -4.52 16.23
C VAL A 199 -22.32 -4.44 14.79
N ILE A 200 -21.44 -4.03 13.87
CA ILE A 200 -21.72 -4.04 12.44
C ILE A 200 -21.87 -5.50 11.99
N PRO A 201 -23.00 -5.90 11.39
CA PRO A 201 -23.20 -7.28 10.94
C PRO A 201 -22.16 -7.69 9.89
N ALA A 202 -21.80 -8.97 9.88
CA ALA A 202 -20.98 -9.54 8.82
C ALA A 202 -21.67 -9.37 7.46
N GLY A 203 -20.92 -8.98 6.43
CA GLY A 203 -21.43 -8.77 5.07
C GLY A 203 -21.94 -7.35 4.79
N VAL A 204 -21.93 -6.46 5.76
CA VAL A 204 -22.19 -5.02 5.52
C VAL A 204 -20.85 -4.33 5.19
N PRO A 205 -20.72 -3.67 4.04
CA PRO A 205 -19.51 -2.95 3.72
C PRO A 205 -19.34 -1.77 4.69
N LEU A 206 -18.12 -1.55 5.16
CA LEU A 206 -17.78 -0.37 5.94
C LEU A 206 -17.95 0.89 5.09
N PRO A 207 -18.24 2.06 5.67
CA PRO A 207 -18.31 3.30 4.92
C PRO A 207 -17.05 3.53 4.06
N PRO A 208 -17.19 3.99 2.80
CA PRO A 208 -16.06 4.20 1.92
C PRO A 208 -15.18 5.35 2.43
N LYS A 209 -13.87 5.29 2.17
CA LYS A 209 -12.94 6.33 2.63
C LYS A 209 -13.17 7.68 1.96
N PHE A 210 -13.65 7.64 0.72
CA PHE A 210 -13.90 8.80 -0.11
C PHE A 210 -15.28 8.70 -0.75
N THR A 211 -15.92 9.85 -0.96
CA THR A 211 -17.08 9.97 -1.82
C THR A 211 -16.67 10.56 -3.16
N VAL A 212 -17.15 9.95 -4.25
CA VAL A 212 -16.93 10.37 -5.62
C VAL A 212 -18.09 11.24 -6.06
N HIS A 213 -17.83 12.53 -6.26
CA HIS A 213 -18.80 13.46 -6.83
C HIS A 213 -18.52 13.68 -8.30
N PHE A 214 -19.30 13.02 -9.16
CA PHE A 214 -19.25 13.23 -10.60
C PHE A 214 -19.74 14.63 -10.98
N LEU A 215 -19.01 15.28 -11.87
CA LEU A 215 -19.33 16.62 -12.36
C LEU A 215 -20.17 16.51 -13.65
N PRO A 216 -21.24 17.32 -13.79
CA PRO A 216 -22.16 17.26 -14.93
C PRO A 216 -21.58 17.84 -16.23
N GLU A 217 -20.58 18.72 -16.14
CA GLU A 217 -19.83 19.23 -17.29
C GLU A 217 -18.36 18.88 -17.09
N ALA A 218 -17.71 18.32 -18.11
CA ALA A 218 -16.27 18.22 -18.13
C ALA A 218 -15.72 19.66 -18.13
N PRO A 219 -15.07 20.15 -17.05
CA PRO A 219 -14.37 21.41 -17.15
C PRO A 219 -13.41 21.26 -18.33
N MET A 220 -13.43 22.20 -19.28
CA MET A 220 -12.51 22.19 -20.41
C MET A 220 -11.12 21.92 -19.85
N MET A 221 -10.58 20.74 -20.14
CA MET A 221 -9.21 20.40 -19.79
C MET A 221 -8.34 21.49 -20.40
N ARG A 222 -7.89 22.44 -19.57
CA ARG A 222 -6.76 23.27 -19.95
C ARG A 222 -5.66 22.25 -20.25
N SER A 223 -5.24 22.27 -21.51
CA SER A 223 -4.19 21.45 -22.09
C SER A 223 -3.15 21.18 -21.02
N GLU A 224 -2.93 19.90 -20.67
CA GLU A 224 -1.92 19.41 -19.72
C GLU A 224 -1.03 20.55 -19.22
N GLU A 225 -1.54 21.34 -18.27
CA GLU A 225 -0.76 22.45 -17.76
C GLU A 225 0.38 21.74 -17.03
N GLN A 226 1.58 21.93 -17.56
CA GLN A 226 2.82 21.70 -16.84
C GLN A 226 2.56 22.00 -15.36
N PRO A 227 2.92 21.11 -14.43
CA PRO A 227 2.60 21.30 -13.02
C PRO A 227 2.95 22.73 -12.64
N GLY A 228 1.91 23.45 -12.21
CA GLY A 228 1.87 24.90 -12.28
C GLY A 228 3.16 25.57 -11.85
N ALA A 229 3.49 26.65 -12.56
CA ALA A 229 4.28 27.76 -12.06
C ALA A 229 3.59 28.36 -10.81
N GLY A 230 3.61 27.61 -9.71
CA GLY A 230 3.65 28.20 -8.39
C GLY A 230 4.99 28.91 -8.25
N THR A 231 4.98 30.07 -7.61
CA THR A 231 6.12 30.97 -7.41
C THR A 231 7.26 30.40 -6.55
N ASP A 232 7.27 29.08 -6.30
CA ASP A 232 8.33 28.36 -5.61
C ASP A 232 9.07 27.44 -6.59
N PRO A 233 10.41 27.38 -6.57
CA PRO A 233 11.16 26.49 -7.43
C PRO A 233 10.72 25.04 -7.17
N PRO A 234 10.44 24.23 -8.22
CA PRO A 234 10.07 22.83 -8.03
C PRO A 234 11.20 22.14 -7.27
N GLY A 235 10.87 21.65 -6.08
CA GLY A 235 11.79 20.83 -5.27
C GLY A 235 12.25 19.60 -6.06
N PRO A 236 13.28 18.89 -5.57
CA PRO A 236 13.80 17.71 -6.25
C PRO A 236 12.69 16.69 -6.51
N PRO A 237 12.77 15.91 -7.61
CA PRO A 237 11.78 14.88 -7.91
C PRO A 237 11.60 13.91 -6.75
N SER A 238 10.37 13.44 -6.55
CA SER A 238 9.99 12.57 -5.45
C SER A 238 8.96 11.53 -5.88
N GLU A 239 8.65 10.56 -5.02
CA GLU A 239 7.58 9.58 -5.30
C GLU A 239 6.21 10.24 -5.56
N GLN A 240 5.96 11.41 -4.98
CA GLN A 240 4.70 12.15 -5.16
C GLN A 240 4.71 13.02 -6.43
N ARG A 241 5.90 13.42 -6.88
CA ARG A 241 6.12 14.26 -8.07
C ARG A 241 7.29 13.68 -8.87
N PRO A 242 7.05 12.61 -9.65
CA PRO A 242 8.09 11.97 -10.43
C PRO A 242 8.58 12.91 -11.53
N PHE A 243 9.85 12.76 -11.91
CA PHE A 243 10.40 13.45 -13.08
C PHE A 243 10.03 12.67 -14.36
N LEU A 244 9.46 13.35 -15.33
CA LEU A 244 9.14 12.78 -16.64
C LEU A 244 10.40 12.77 -17.52
N ALA A 245 11.23 11.75 -17.34
CA ALA A 245 12.48 11.59 -18.08
C ALA A 245 12.22 11.09 -19.51
N PRO A 246 12.65 11.80 -20.56
CA PRO A 246 12.58 11.30 -21.94
C PRO A 246 13.38 10.01 -22.09
N MET A 247 12.79 9.01 -22.75
CA MET A 247 13.49 7.78 -23.10
C MET A 247 14.37 8.03 -24.33
N VAL A 248 15.69 7.86 -24.17
CA VAL A 248 16.70 8.11 -25.21
C VAL A 248 16.91 6.86 -26.06
N SER A 249 16.99 5.69 -25.44
CA SER A 249 17.18 4.41 -26.13
C SER A 249 16.41 3.28 -25.44
N ASN A 250 16.07 2.26 -26.21
CA ASN A 250 15.39 1.05 -25.74
C ASN A 250 15.82 -0.12 -26.61
N GLU A 251 16.86 -0.82 -26.18
CA GLU A 251 17.54 -1.84 -26.97
C GLU A 251 17.40 -3.21 -26.34
N ARG A 252 17.04 -4.22 -27.13
CA ARG A 252 17.04 -5.61 -26.66
C ARG A 252 18.47 -6.13 -26.53
N VAL A 253 18.80 -6.66 -25.36
CA VAL A 253 20.11 -7.22 -25.02
C VAL A 253 20.15 -8.73 -25.24
N THR A 254 19.01 -9.41 -25.14
CA THR A 254 18.91 -10.85 -25.47
C THR A 254 18.83 -11.08 -26.98
N GLY A 255 19.31 -12.23 -27.45
CA GLY A 255 19.18 -12.62 -28.85
C GLY A 255 17.71 -12.68 -29.30
N PRO A 256 17.36 -12.39 -30.57
CA PRO A 256 15.97 -12.29 -31.03
C PRO A 256 15.11 -13.54 -30.76
N SER A 257 15.71 -14.72 -30.82
CA SER A 257 15.07 -16.02 -30.59
C SER A 257 15.00 -16.44 -29.12
N HIS A 258 15.62 -15.68 -28.21
CA HIS A 258 15.57 -15.99 -26.78
C HIS A 258 14.15 -15.76 -26.25
N PHE A 259 13.66 -16.67 -25.40
CA PHE A 259 12.26 -16.62 -24.92
C PHE A 259 11.99 -15.43 -23.98
N GLN A 260 13.01 -14.95 -23.25
CA GLN A 260 12.94 -13.74 -22.45
C GLN A 260 13.47 -12.54 -23.25
N ASP A 261 12.65 -11.48 -23.29
CA ASP A 261 13.04 -10.15 -23.78
C ASP A 261 13.62 -9.35 -22.61
N VAL A 262 14.92 -9.05 -22.69
CA VAL A 262 15.62 -8.20 -21.73
C VAL A 262 16.11 -6.97 -22.49
N ARG A 263 15.78 -5.78 -21.97
CA ARG A 263 16.06 -4.51 -22.62
C ARG A 263 16.93 -3.61 -21.77
N LEU A 264 17.86 -2.92 -22.42
CA LEU A 264 18.60 -1.79 -21.90
C LEU A 264 17.86 -0.52 -22.29
N ILE A 265 17.46 0.26 -21.31
CA ILE A 265 16.73 1.51 -21.52
C ILE A 265 17.53 2.67 -20.95
N GLU A 266 17.68 3.72 -21.74
CA GLU A 266 18.31 4.97 -21.33
C GLU A 266 17.28 6.08 -21.17
N PHE A 267 17.40 6.82 -20.08
CA PHE A 267 16.59 8.00 -19.80
C PHE A 267 17.47 9.25 -19.71
N ASP A 268 17.01 10.34 -20.32
CA ASP A 268 17.61 11.66 -20.15
C ASP A 268 17.09 12.29 -18.86
N ILE A 269 17.99 12.54 -17.92
CA ILE A 269 17.68 13.17 -16.63
C ILE A 269 18.17 14.62 -16.57
N THR A 270 18.57 15.21 -17.71
CA THR A 270 19.02 16.60 -17.79
C THR A 270 17.93 17.55 -17.28
N GLY A 271 18.32 18.50 -16.43
CA GLY A 271 17.37 19.46 -15.84
C GLY A 271 16.53 18.92 -14.67
N SER A 272 16.65 17.63 -14.32
CA SER A 272 15.93 17.04 -13.18
C SER A 272 16.50 17.43 -11.81
N GLY A 273 17.77 17.83 -11.76
CA GLY A 273 18.50 18.02 -10.50
C GLY A 273 18.79 16.71 -9.74
N LEU A 274 18.56 15.54 -10.35
CA LEU A 274 18.83 14.25 -9.74
C LEU A 274 20.33 13.93 -9.74
N SER A 275 20.79 13.35 -8.63
CA SER A 275 22.13 12.77 -8.48
C SER A 275 22.01 11.33 -8.01
N PHE A 276 22.81 10.42 -8.55
CA PHE A 276 22.85 9.03 -8.14
C PHE A 276 24.27 8.47 -8.18
N VAL A 277 24.51 7.39 -7.44
CA VAL A 277 25.74 6.60 -7.47
C VAL A 277 25.48 5.18 -7.99
N ALA A 278 26.52 4.51 -8.46
CA ALA A 278 26.42 3.10 -8.83
C ALA A 278 25.93 2.26 -7.64
N GLY A 279 24.88 1.47 -7.87
CA GLY A 279 24.19 0.71 -6.82
C GLY A 279 22.87 1.33 -6.36
N ASP A 280 22.59 2.59 -6.73
CA ASP A 280 21.27 3.19 -6.52
C ASP A 280 20.19 2.53 -7.39
N VAL A 281 18.95 2.77 -6.98
CA VAL A 281 17.74 2.19 -7.59
C VAL A 281 16.90 3.32 -8.18
N VAL A 282 16.43 3.14 -9.42
CA VAL A 282 15.43 4.00 -10.03
C VAL A 282 14.03 3.40 -9.82
N LEU A 283 13.06 4.25 -9.50
CA LEU A 283 11.66 3.88 -9.37
C LEU A 283 10.90 4.35 -10.62
N ILE A 284 10.33 3.42 -11.38
CA ILE A 284 9.54 3.71 -12.58
C ILE A 284 8.07 3.48 -12.26
N LEU A 285 7.27 4.53 -12.41
CA LEU A 285 5.81 4.44 -12.30
C LEU A 285 5.23 4.14 -13.70
N PRO A 286 4.60 2.98 -13.92
CA PRO A 286 4.01 2.64 -15.21
C PRO A 286 2.59 3.20 -15.33
N GLU A 287 1.98 2.93 -16.49
CA GLU A 287 0.59 3.22 -16.80
C GLU A 287 -0.11 1.93 -17.25
N ASN A 288 -1.40 1.78 -16.97
CA ASN A 288 -2.18 0.68 -17.52
C ASN A 288 -2.41 0.89 -19.03
N PRO A 289 -2.41 -0.19 -19.84
CA PRO A 289 -2.74 -0.09 -21.26
C PRO A 289 -4.13 0.53 -21.49
N ALA A 290 -4.29 1.28 -22.57
CA ALA A 290 -5.57 1.89 -22.94
C ALA A 290 -6.69 0.85 -23.10
N SER A 291 -6.37 -0.33 -23.65
CA SER A 291 -7.32 -1.44 -23.78
C SER A 291 -7.84 -1.93 -22.43
N HIS A 292 -6.97 -2.08 -21.43
CA HIS A 292 -7.36 -2.50 -20.08
C HIS A 292 -8.16 -1.41 -19.37
N THR A 293 -7.79 -0.14 -19.55
CA THR A 293 -8.53 1.00 -19.01
C THR A 293 -9.96 1.03 -19.57
N GLN A 294 -10.12 0.83 -20.88
CA GLN A 294 -11.42 0.77 -21.53
C GLN A 294 -12.26 -0.42 -21.04
N GLN A 295 -11.67 -1.61 -20.97
CA GLN A 295 -12.35 -2.81 -20.50
C GLN A 295 -12.81 -2.67 -19.03
N PHE A 296 -11.97 -2.05 -18.19
CA PHE A 296 -12.32 -1.73 -16.80
C PHE A 296 -13.52 -0.79 -16.72
N CYS A 297 -13.52 0.31 -17.46
CA CYS A 297 -14.65 1.23 -17.49
C CYS A 297 -15.93 0.54 -17.99
N GLN A 298 -15.81 -0.31 -19.00
CA GLN A 298 -16.94 -1.05 -19.56
C GLN A 298 -17.60 -1.99 -18.56
N VAL A 299 -16.81 -2.80 -17.82
CA VAL A 299 -17.37 -3.80 -16.89
C VAL A 299 -18.01 -3.15 -15.64
N LEU A 300 -17.55 -1.97 -15.25
CA LEU A 300 -18.13 -1.19 -14.13
C LEU A 300 -19.22 -0.21 -14.59
N GLY A 301 -19.47 -0.08 -15.90
CA GLY A 301 -20.44 0.88 -16.43
C GLY A 301 -20.05 2.35 -16.22
N LEU A 302 -18.75 2.64 -16.18
CA LEU A 302 -18.21 4.00 -16.00
C LEU A 302 -17.91 4.65 -17.35
N ASP A 303 -18.18 5.95 -17.47
CA ASP A 303 -17.73 6.75 -18.61
C ASP A 303 -16.27 7.20 -18.37
N PRO A 304 -15.30 6.80 -19.23
CA PRO A 304 -13.90 7.17 -19.07
C PRO A 304 -13.65 8.69 -19.11
N ASP A 305 -14.50 9.46 -19.80
CA ASP A 305 -14.31 10.90 -20.00
C ASP A 305 -15.05 11.73 -18.93
N GLN A 306 -15.85 11.07 -18.10
CA GLN A 306 -16.50 11.71 -16.96
C GLN A 306 -15.47 12.18 -15.93
N THR A 307 -15.68 13.38 -15.41
CA THR A 307 -14.82 13.97 -14.38
C THR A 307 -15.49 13.90 -13.01
N PHE A 308 -14.68 13.80 -11.97
CA PHE A 308 -15.14 13.73 -10.59
C PHE A 308 -14.20 14.48 -9.64
N THR A 309 -14.71 14.73 -8.44
CA THR A 309 -13.92 15.19 -7.29
C THR A 309 -14.05 14.18 -6.15
N LEU A 310 -12.97 14.03 -5.37
CA LEU A 310 -12.93 13.18 -4.19
C LEU A 310 -13.15 14.03 -2.94
N LEU A 311 -14.10 13.61 -2.10
CA LEU A 311 -14.31 14.16 -0.77
C LEU A 311 -13.94 13.10 0.27
N PRO A 312 -12.97 13.36 1.17
CA PRO A 312 -12.68 12.47 2.28
C PRO A 312 -13.86 12.41 3.25
N GLN A 313 -14.24 11.23 3.72
CA GLN A 313 -15.28 11.10 4.74
C GLN A 313 -14.76 11.34 6.17
N GLU A 314 -13.46 11.14 6.39
CA GLU A 314 -12.84 11.31 7.71
C GLU A 314 -12.06 12.63 7.81
N PRO A 315 -12.27 13.41 8.89
CA PRO A 315 -11.49 14.63 9.14
C PRO A 315 -9.99 14.35 9.22
N GLY A 316 -9.19 15.12 8.49
CA GLY A 316 -7.72 15.00 8.52
C GLY A 316 -7.14 13.94 7.58
N VAL A 317 -7.97 13.19 6.84
CA VAL A 317 -7.51 12.34 5.74
C VAL A 317 -7.45 13.18 4.46
N PRO A 318 -6.25 13.47 3.90
CA PRO A 318 -6.16 14.20 2.65
C PRO A 318 -6.52 13.30 1.47
N CYS A 319 -7.02 13.90 0.38
CA CYS A 319 -7.14 13.21 -0.90
C CYS A 319 -5.75 12.73 -1.38
N PRO A 320 -5.68 11.63 -2.15
CA PRO A 320 -4.41 11.15 -2.69
C PRO A 320 -3.72 12.24 -3.52
N ALA A 321 -2.53 12.67 -3.09
CA ALA A 321 -1.81 13.78 -3.71
C ALA A 321 -1.46 13.58 -5.20
N ARG A 322 -1.42 12.32 -5.65
CA ARG A 322 -1.17 11.94 -7.04
C ARG A 322 -2.40 12.04 -7.94
N LEU A 323 -3.60 12.17 -7.39
CA LEU A 323 -4.82 12.34 -8.16
C LEU A 323 -5.12 13.84 -8.32
N PRO A 324 -5.18 14.37 -9.54
CA PRO A 324 -5.62 15.74 -9.76
C PRO A 324 -7.06 15.92 -9.28
N GLN A 325 -7.45 17.15 -8.95
CA GLN A 325 -8.82 17.47 -8.57
C GLN A 325 -9.24 18.71 -9.37
N PRO A 326 -10.17 18.60 -10.34
CA PRO A 326 -10.93 17.40 -10.74
C PRO A 326 -10.08 16.34 -11.46
N CYS A 327 -10.53 15.08 -11.42
CA CYS A 327 -9.91 13.94 -12.11
C CYS A 327 -10.88 13.32 -13.11
N SER A 328 -10.40 12.84 -14.26
CA SER A 328 -11.20 11.96 -15.12
C SER A 328 -11.14 10.51 -14.65
N VAL A 329 -12.18 9.73 -14.95
CA VAL A 329 -12.19 8.27 -14.70
C VAL A 329 -11.03 7.61 -15.45
N ARG A 330 -10.76 8.01 -16.69
CA ARG A 330 -9.62 7.53 -17.48
C ARG A 330 -8.29 7.72 -16.75
N HIS A 331 -8.03 8.91 -16.20
CA HIS A 331 -6.78 9.17 -15.48
C HIS A 331 -6.66 8.36 -14.19
N LEU A 332 -7.76 8.24 -13.42
CA LEU A 332 -7.82 7.39 -12.23
C LEU A 332 -7.40 5.96 -12.57
N VAL A 333 -8.01 5.38 -13.59
CA VAL A 333 -7.79 3.98 -13.96
C VAL A 333 -6.42 3.78 -14.60
N SER A 334 -5.97 4.67 -15.50
CA SER A 334 -4.72 4.44 -16.23
C SER A 334 -3.47 4.73 -15.38
N HIS A 335 -3.50 5.76 -14.52
CA HIS A 335 -2.31 6.22 -13.79
C HIS A 335 -2.30 5.85 -12.30
N TYR A 336 -3.45 5.62 -11.67
CA TYR A 336 -3.53 5.47 -10.22
C TYR A 336 -3.93 4.07 -9.75
N LEU A 337 -4.87 3.39 -10.38
CA LEU A 337 -5.34 2.07 -9.94
C LEU A 337 -4.48 0.91 -10.46
N ASP A 338 -4.11 -0.04 -9.61
CA ASP A 338 -3.34 -1.24 -10.01
C ASP A 338 -4.27 -2.40 -10.42
N ILE A 339 -5.00 -2.21 -11.53
CA ILE A 339 -5.96 -3.19 -12.06
C ILE A 339 -5.31 -4.49 -12.57
N ALA A 340 -3.99 -4.49 -12.77
CA ALA A 340 -3.21 -5.64 -13.22
C ALA A 340 -2.62 -6.47 -12.05
N SER A 341 -2.79 -6.02 -10.81
CA SER A 341 -2.31 -6.77 -9.65
C SER A 341 -3.19 -8.00 -9.37
N VAL A 342 -2.61 -9.02 -8.73
CA VAL A 342 -3.37 -10.20 -8.28
C VAL A 342 -4.20 -9.77 -7.05
N PRO A 343 -5.53 -9.94 -7.05
CA PRO A 343 -6.38 -9.54 -5.94
C PRO A 343 -6.06 -10.34 -4.69
N ARG A 344 -6.22 -9.68 -3.55
CA ARG A 344 -6.04 -10.30 -2.23
C ARG A 344 -7.36 -10.84 -1.72
N ARG A 345 -7.30 -11.65 -0.66
CA ARG A 345 -8.50 -12.10 0.05
C ARG A 345 -9.47 -10.96 0.42
N SER A 346 -8.97 -9.84 0.95
CA SER A 346 -9.79 -8.68 1.32
C SER A 346 -10.54 -8.05 0.14
N PHE A 347 -10.02 -8.17 -1.09
CA PHE A 347 -10.75 -7.76 -2.30
C PHE A 347 -12.03 -8.59 -2.47
N PHE A 348 -11.95 -9.91 -2.28
CA PHE A 348 -13.12 -10.80 -2.37
C PHE A 348 -14.11 -10.59 -1.23
N GLU A 349 -13.63 -10.30 -0.02
CA GLU A 349 -14.47 -9.95 1.14
C GLU A 349 -15.33 -8.72 0.87
N LEU A 350 -14.71 -7.64 0.40
CA LEU A 350 -15.43 -6.41 0.05
C LEU A 350 -16.36 -6.63 -1.15
N LEU A 351 -15.89 -7.33 -2.19
CA LEU A 351 -16.69 -7.61 -3.38
C LEU A 351 -17.93 -8.44 -3.05
N ALA A 352 -17.83 -9.40 -2.11
CA ALA A 352 -18.97 -10.15 -1.61
C ALA A 352 -20.01 -9.26 -0.91
N CYS A 353 -19.56 -8.26 -0.14
CA CYS A 353 -20.47 -7.31 0.53
C CYS A 353 -21.20 -6.38 -0.46
N LEU A 354 -20.60 -6.12 -1.61
CA LEU A 354 -21.16 -5.28 -2.68
C LEU A 354 -21.98 -6.07 -3.71
N SER A 355 -21.93 -7.40 -3.67
CA SER A 355 -22.55 -8.26 -4.67
C SER A 355 -24.07 -8.33 -4.53
N PRO A 356 -24.85 -7.90 -5.56
CA PRO A 356 -26.29 -8.06 -5.58
C PRO A 356 -26.72 -9.46 -6.06
N HIS A 357 -25.81 -10.25 -6.63
CA HIS A 357 -26.11 -11.52 -7.27
C HIS A 357 -25.73 -12.70 -6.36
N GLU A 358 -26.70 -13.54 -6.02
CA GLU A 358 -26.56 -14.56 -4.98
C GLU A 358 -25.42 -15.56 -5.24
N LEU A 359 -25.32 -16.13 -6.45
CA LEU A 359 -24.30 -17.12 -6.79
C LEU A 359 -22.89 -16.51 -6.86
N GLU A 360 -22.79 -15.26 -7.33
CA GLU A 360 -21.49 -14.56 -7.35
C GLU A 360 -21.06 -14.26 -5.91
N ARG A 361 -21.98 -13.75 -5.09
CA ARG A 361 -21.75 -13.50 -3.67
C ARG A 361 -21.31 -14.76 -2.93
N GLU A 362 -21.98 -15.89 -3.11
CA GLU A 362 -21.61 -17.16 -2.47
C GLU A 362 -20.18 -17.56 -2.84
N LYS A 363 -19.80 -17.44 -4.12
CA LYS A 363 -18.45 -17.75 -4.58
C LYS A 363 -17.39 -16.81 -3.99
N LEU A 364 -17.69 -15.51 -3.93
CA LEU A 364 -16.81 -14.49 -3.33
C LEU A 364 -16.65 -14.71 -1.81
N LEU A 365 -17.72 -15.09 -1.12
CA LEU A 365 -17.69 -15.51 0.29
C LEU A 365 -16.85 -16.78 0.49
N TYR A 366 -16.96 -17.75 -0.42
CA TYR A 366 -16.14 -18.95 -0.36
C TYR A 366 -14.65 -18.62 -0.51
N PHE A 367 -14.27 -17.81 -1.50
CA PHE A 367 -12.87 -17.37 -1.70
C PHE A 367 -12.31 -16.58 -0.51
N SER A 368 -13.16 -15.87 0.22
CA SER A 368 -12.78 -15.14 1.43
C SER A 368 -12.81 -15.98 2.71
N SER A 369 -13.25 -17.24 2.64
CA SER A 369 -13.26 -18.15 3.79
C SER A 369 -11.91 -18.87 3.95
N PRO A 370 -11.59 -19.36 5.16
CA PRO A 370 -10.47 -20.28 5.36
C PRO A 370 -10.58 -21.55 4.50
N GLN A 371 -11.79 -22.06 4.27
CA GLN A 371 -12.05 -23.28 3.52
C GLN A 371 -11.78 -23.11 2.01
N GLY A 372 -12.01 -21.92 1.46
CA GLY A 372 -11.82 -21.64 0.03
C GLY A 372 -10.44 -21.14 -0.37
N GLN A 373 -9.47 -21.11 0.55
CA GLN A 373 -8.13 -20.59 0.25
C GLN A 373 -7.39 -21.39 -0.83
N GLU A 374 -7.53 -22.71 -0.85
CA GLU A 374 -6.90 -23.54 -1.90
C GLU A 374 -7.50 -23.24 -3.28
N GLU A 375 -8.82 -23.06 -3.35
CA GLU A 375 -9.48 -22.72 -4.61
C GLU A 375 -9.13 -21.29 -5.05
N LEU A 376 -9.10 -20.32 -4.13
CA LEU A 376 -8.63 -18.97 -4.41
C LEU A 376 -7.17 -18.99 -4.92
N TYR A 377 -6.31 -19.84 -4.34
CA TYR A 377 -4.94 -20.00 -4.80
C TYR A 377 -4.88 -20.56 -6.23
N ALA A 378 -5.67 -21.59 -6.54
CA ALA A 378 -5.77 -22.16 -7.88
C ALA A 378 -6.38 -21.18 -8.90
N TYR A 379 -7.35 -20.37 -8.49
CA TYR A 379 -8.07 -19.41 -9.33
C TYR A 379 -7.25 -18.13 -9.57
N CYS A 380 -6.64 -17.52 -8.54
CA CYS A 380 -5.93 -16.24 -8.68
C CYS A 380 -4.42 -16.38 -8.66
N ASN A 381 -3.88 -16.94 -7.59
CA ASN A 381 -2.45 -16.83 -7.29
C ASN A 381 -1.59 -17.64 -8.26
N ARG A 382 -1.99 -18.89 -8.56
CA ARG A 382 -1.27 -19.79 -9.47
C ARG A 382 -1.23 -19.25 -10.91
N PRO A 383 -2.35 -18.86 -11.55
CA PRO A 383 -2.32 -18.31 -12.90
C PRO A 383 -1.95 -16.82 -12.96
N ARG A 384 -1.79 -16.15 -11.81
CA ARG A 384 -1.62 -14.69 -11.70
C ARG A 384 -2.79 -13.90 -12.29
N ARG A 385 -4.03 -14.37 -12.06
CA ARG A 385 -5.25 -13.68 -12.53
C ARG A 385 -5.31 -12.28 -11.90
N THR A 386 -5.57 -11.29 -12.74
CA THR A 386 -5.56 -9.87 -12.40
C THR A 386 -6.91 -9.40 -11.86
N ILE A 387 -6.93 -8.28 -11.14
CA ILE A 387 -8.18 -7.64 -10.68
C ILE A 387 -9.15 -7.42 -11.84
N LEU A 388 -8.67 -6.90 -12.98
CA LEU A 388 -9.53 -6.68 -14.16
C LEU A 388 -10.19 -7.98 -14.65
N GLU A 389 -9.42 -9.07 -14.76
CA GLU A 389 -9.96 -10.37 -15.17
C GLU A 389 -11.00 -10.90 -14.18
N VAL A 390 -10.75 -10.75 -12.87
CA VAL A 390 -11.75 -11.13 -11.86
C VAL A 390 -13.02 -10.30 -11.99
N LEU A 391 -12.92 -8.99 -12.20
CA LEU A 391 -14.11 -8.16 -12.42
C LEU A 391 -14.90 -8.59 -13.67
N CYS A 392 -14.22 -9.08 -14.71
CA CYS A 392 -14.87 -9.67 -15.88
C CYS A 392 -15.54 -11.03 -15.60
N ASP A 393 -14.96 -11.85 -14.71
CA ASP A 393 -15.54 -13.14 -14.30
C ASP A 393 -16.78 -12.97 -13.39
N PHE A 394 -16.92 -11.81 -12.71
CA PHE A 394 -18.05 -11.46 -11.82
C PHE A 394 -18.79 -10.21 -12.32
N PRO A 395 -19.40 -10.23 -13.53
CA PRO A 395 -19.91 -9.04 -14.19
C PRO A 395 -21.12 -8.41 -13.47
N HIS A 396 -21.98 -9.20 -12.83
CA HIS A 396 -23.15 -8.64 -12.11
C HIS A 396 -22.71 -7.87 -10.87
N THR A 397 -21.71 -8.39 -10.16
CA THR A 397 -21.11 -7.71 -9.03
C THR A 397 -20.31 -6.50 -9.49
N ALA A 398 -19.49 -6.64 -10.52
CA ALA A 398 -18.65 -5.56 -11.03
C ALA A 398 -19.46 -4.34 -11.49
N GLY A 399 -20.55 -4.55 -12.23
CA GLY A 399 -21.44 -3.48 -12.68
C GLY A 399 -22.25 -2.81 -11.56
N ALA A 400 -22.26 -3.39 -10.35
CA ALA A 400 -22.98 -2.86 -9.19
C ALA A 400 -22.05 -2.16 -8.18
N ILE A 401 -20.72 -2.15 -8.40
CA ILE A 401 -19.77 -1.50 -7.51
C ILE A 401 -20.02 0.01 -7.50
N PRO A 402 -20.35 0.63 -6.35
CA PRO A 402 -20.44 2.08 -6.26
C PRO A 402 -19.06 2.71 -6.43
N ALA A 403 -18.98 3.83 -7.16
CA ALA A 403 -17.72 4.52 -7.45
C ALA A 403 -16.91 4.90 -6.19
N ASP A 404 -17.61 5.17 -5.08
CA ASP A 404 -17.02 5.51 -3.78
C ASP A 404 -16.08 4.41 -3.24
N TYR A 405 -16.35 3.14 -3.56
CA TYR A 405 -15.55 2.01 -3.09
C TYR A 405 -14.34 1.68 -3.98
N LEU A 406 -14.14 2.37 -5.11
CA LEU A 406 -13.06 2.03 -6.05
C LEU A 406 -11.66 2.11 -5.41
N LEU A 407 -11.42 3.13 -4.57
CA LEU A 407 -10.14 3.34 -3.90
C LEU A 407 -9.96 2.41 -2.68
N ASP A 408 -11.04 1.80 -2.20
CA ASP A 408 -11.01 0.78 -1.15
C ASP A 408 -10.79 -0.62 -1.72
N LEU A 409 -11.38 -0.89 -2.89
CA LEU A 409 -11.32 -2.18 -3.56
C LEU A 409 -9.99 -2.37 -4.31
N ILE A 410 -9.52 -1.35 -5.04
CA ILE A 410 -8.38 -1.48 -5.95
C ILE A 410 -7.17 -0.71 -5.38
N PRO A 411 -6.04 -1.39 -5.16
CA PRO A 411 -4.88 -0.75 -4.57
C PRO A 411 -4.26 0.29 -5.51
N PRO A 412 -3.57 1.31 -4.96
CA PRO A 412 -2.84 2.25 -5.78
C PRO A 412 -1.64 1.58 -6.46
N MET A 413 -1.40 2.00 -7.69
CA MET A 413 -0.29 1.57 -8.53
C MET A 413 1.04 1.99 -7.93
N ARG A 414 1.91 1.00 -7.71
CA ARG A 414 3.21 1.18 -7.06
C ARG A 414 4.32 1.42 -8.08
N PRO A 415 5.31 2.28 -7.81
CA PRO A 415 6.51 2.32 -8.63
C PRO A 415 7.26 0.98 -8.61
N ARG A 416 7.92 0.65 -9.72
CA ARG A 416 8.72 -0.57 -9.89
C ARG A 416 10.19 -0.19 -9.77
N ALA A 417 10.92 -0.93 -8.92
CA ALA A 417 12.32 -0.68 -8.62
C ALA A 417 13.24 -1.40 -9.62
N PHE A 418 14.20 -0.67 -10.17
CA PHE A 418 15.25 -1.21 -11.05
C PHE A 418 16.62 -0.71 -10.61
N SER A 419 17.62 -1.59 -10.59
CA SER A 419 18.99 -1.18 -10.32
C SER A 419 19.51 -0.32 -11.46
N ILE A 420 20.15 0.81 -11.13
CA ILE A 420 20.76 1.68 -12.14
C ILE A 420 22.01 1.00 -12.69
N ALA A 421 22.08 0.89 -14.02
CA ALA A 421 23.14 0.19 -14.77
C ALA A 421 24.14 1.17 -15.42
N SER A 422 24.21 2.40 -14.93
CA SER A 422 25.14 3.46 -15.36
C SER A 422 25.83 4.13 -14.18
N SER A 423 26.88 4.90 -14.47
CA SER A 423 27.55 5.78 -13.51
C SER A 423 27.57 7.20 -14.08
N LEU A 424 27.47 8.22 -13.21
CA LEU A 424 27.56 9.64 -13.60
C LEU A 424 29.01 10.12 -13.84
N LEU A 425 30.02 9.26 -13.64
CA LEU A 425 31.45 9.59 -13.73
C LEU A 425 31.97 9.70 -15.17
#